data_AF-A0AAN4YA15-F1
#
_entry.id   AF-A0AAN4YA15-F1
#
_cell.length_a   1.000
_cell.length_b   1.000
_cell.length_c   1.000
_cell.angle_alpha   90.00
_cell.angle_beta   90.00
_cell.angle_gamma   90.00
#
_symmetry.space_group_name_H-M   'P 1'
#
loop_
_entity.id
_entity.type
_entity.pdbx_description
1 polymer ?
#
loop_
_entity_poly.entity_id
_entity_poly.type
_entity_poly.pdbx_seq_one_letter_code
_entity_poly.pdbx_strand_id
1 'polypeptide(L)'
;MTNIRKAIILKAPQKYEIANYMLSLTHDPASQWTTALLAGEDIIDLFPSMEDHRSELPFRSQAPGRTIRTGLAQSPEMWNNPLTLPCILVTDHLKRLQQYCTGSLTQQVMVIEEHLGVTTVGRRNQVPRFRGSTNRRLHSKDADVLNLGIPVNRSQTHFLTVSINSKLTSILFTKLSPKWNHEASRFLLNIVNESSGEWRGQNLHDNQIRELIEHNVCLAKSIEDHVLCLQARMELQLDVV
;
A
#
# COMPACT_ATOMS: atom_id res chain seq x y z
N MET A 1 14.00 -24.34 -33.47
CA MET A 1 13.37 -23.95 -32.19
C MET A 1 12.82 -22.55 -32.36
N THR A 2 11.50 -22.39 -32.30
CA THR A 2 10.84 -21.08 -32.32
C THR A 2 11.06 -20.40 -30.98
N ASN A 3 11.80 -19.30 -30.94
CA ASN A 3 11.96 -18.47 -29.75
C ASN A 3 10.64 -17.76 -29.46
N ILE A 4 9.84 -18.34 -28.56
CA ILE A 4 8.55 -17.77 -28.17
C ILE A 4 8.81 -16.56 -27.26
N ARG A 5 8.30 -15.38 -27.66
CA ARG A 5 8.31 -14.18 -26.82
C ARG A 5 7.41 -14.41 -25.61
N LYS A 6 7.91 -14.07 -24.42
CA LYS A 6 7.14 -14.16 -23.16
C LYS A 6 6.52 -12.80 -22.85
N ALA A 7 5.27 -12.79 -22.42
CA ALA A 7 4.57 -11.58 -21.99
C ALA A 7 4.16 -11.69 -20.53
N ILE A 8 4.32 -10.61 -19.76
CA ILE A 8 3.91 -10.52 -18.35
C ILE A 8 3.03 -9.27 -18.21
N ILE A 9 1.88 -9.43 -17.57
CA ILE A 9 0.95 -8.34 -17.27
C ILE A 9 0.63 -8.37 -15.78
N LEU A 10 0.88 -7.25 -15.10
CA LEU A 10 0.55 -7.03 -13.69
C LEU A 10 -0.34 -5.79 -13.57
N LYS A 11 -1.57 -5.97 -13.09
CA LYS A 11 -2.49 -4.86 -12.79
C LYS A 11 -2.72 -4.80 -11.28
N ALA A 12 -2.23 -3.76 -10.62
CA ALA A 12 -2.43 -3.58 -9.20
C ALA A 12 -3.92 -3.27 -8.89
N PRO A 13 -4.46 -3.74 -7.75
CA PRO A 13 -5.78 -3.34 -7.28
C PRO A 13 -5.86 -1.83 -7.15
N GLN A 14 -6.93 -1.24 -7.68
CA GLN A 14 -7.10 0.20 -7.67
C GLN A 14 -7.52 0.67 -6.27
N LYS A 15 -6.62 1.37 -5.60
CA LYS A 15 -6.92 2.10 -4.37
C LYS A 15 -6.09 3.37 -4.32
N TYR A 16 -6.77 4.51 -4.28
CA TYR A 16 -6.15 5.82 -4.43
C TYR A 16 -4.99 6.07 -3.45
N GLU A 17 -5.12 5.62 -2.21
CA GLU A 17 -4.09 5.81 -1.18
C GLU A 17 -2.91 4.84 -1.29
N ILE A 18 -2.98 3.85 -2.18
CA ILE A 18 -1.97 2.80 -2.33
C ILE A 18 -1.38 2.84 -3.73
N ALA A 19 -2.19 2.53 -4.75
CA ALA A 19 -1.75 2.49 -6.14
C ALA A 19 -2.92 2.43 -7.13
N ASN A 20 -2.65 2.95 -8.31
CA ASN A 20 -3.48 2.78 -9.49
C ASN A 20 -2.59 2.68 -10.73
N TYR A 21 -1.91 1.55 -10.91
CA TYR A 21 -1.01 1.33 -12.04
C TYR A 21 -1.02 -0.11 -12.56
N MET A 22 -0.48 -0.29 -13.77
CA MET A 22 -0.28 -1.55 -14.45
C MET A 22 1.04 -1.57 -15.19
N LEU A 23 1.66 -2.74 -15.24
CA LEU A 23 2.82 -3.03 -16.06
C LEU A 23 2.45 -4.11 -17.06
N SER A 24 2.74 -3.85 -18.33
CA SER A 24 2.71 -4.84 -19.39
C SER A 24 4.09 -4.91 -19.99
N LEU A 25 4.69 -6.09 -20.09
CA LEU A 25 6.00 -6.26 -20.71
C LEU A 25 6.04 -7.48 -21.62
N THR A 26 6.93 -7.42 -22.59
CA THR A 26 7.29 -8.51 -23.47
C THR A 26 8.80 -8.67 -23.51
N HIS A 27 9.29 -9.89 -23.38
CA HIS A 27 10.71 -10.22 -23.47
C HIS A 27 10.98 -11.13 -24.67
N ASP A 28 11.98 -10.74 -25.46
CA ASP A 28 12.49 -11.54 -26.57
C ASP A 28 13.78 -12.24 -26.15
N PRO A 29 13.78 -13.57 -25.97
CA PRO A 29 14.95 -14.30 -25.49
C PRO A 29 16.10 -14.33 -26.52
N ALA A 30 15.82 -14.09 -27.80
CA ALA A 30 16.84 -14.08 -28.85
C ALA A 30 17.69 -12.82 -28.79
N SER A 31 17.04 -11.67 -28.65
CA SER A 31 17.70 -10.37 -28.58
C SER A 31 18.08 -9.97 -27.14
N GLN A 32 17.47 -10.59 -26.13
CA GLN A 32 17.52 -10.18 -24.72
C GLN A 32 16.89 -8.80 -24.46
N TRP A 33 16.03 -8.33 -25.37
CA TRP A 33 15.32 -7.07 -25.20
C TRP A 33 14.02 -7.26 -24.43
N THR A 34 13.82 -6.41 -23.43
CA THR A 34 12.55 -6.28 -22.71
C THR A 34 11.89 -4.96 -23.10
N THR A 35 10.68 -5.03 -23.67
CA THR A 35 9.83 -3.87 -23.92
C THR A 35 8.74 -3.83 -22.87
N ALA A 36 8.55 -2.68 -22.21
CA ALA A 36 7.57 -2.53 -21.13
C ALA A 36 6.77 -1.24 -21.27
N LEU A 37 5.51 -1.31 -20.85
CA LEU A 37 4.56 -0.21 -20.75
C LEU A 37 4.05 -0.13 -19.32
N LEU A 38 4.19 1.05 -18.71
CA LEU A 38 3.61 1.40 -17.42
C LEU A 38 2.45 2.36 -17.63
N ALA A 39 1.25 2.04 -17.14
CA ALA A 39 0.03 2.84 -17.31
C ALA A 39 -0.77 2.95 -16.01
N GLY A 40 -1.41 4.08 -15.73
CA GLY A 40 -1.88 4.42 -14.38
C GLY A 40 -1.85 5.90 -14.02
N GLU A 41 -2.21 6.20 -12.78
CA GLU A 41 -2.24 7.54 -12.20
C GLU A 41 -0.87 7.94 -11.64
N ASP A 42 -0.50 9.23 -11.79
CA ASP A 42 0.72 9.84 -11.27
C ASP A 42 2.01 9.06 -11.56
N ILE A 43 2.09 8.40 -12.72
CA ILE A 43 3.24 7.56 -13.09
C ILE A 43 4.53 8.36 -13.23
N ILE A 44 4.41 9.56 -13.80
CA ILE A 44 5.54 10.41 -14.17
C ILE A 44 5.66 11.49 -13.10
N ASP A 45 6.89 11.80 -12.68
CA ASP A 45 7.13 12.97 -11.84
C ASP A 45 6.63 14.22 -12.60
N LEU A 46 5.66 14.92 -12.04
CA LEU A 46 5.23 16.22 -12.54
C LEU A 46 6.45 17.18 -12.51
N PHE A 47 6.65 17.92 -13.59
CA PHE A 47 7.67 18.97 -13.63
C PHE A 47 7.40 19.98 -12.50
N PRO A 48 8.45 20.51 -11.83
CA PRO A 48 8.31 21.37 -10.66
C PRO A 48 7.55 22.69 -10.89
N SER A 49 7.13 23.01 -12.12
CA SER A 49 6.46 24.26 -12.48
C SER A 49 4.93 24.23 -12.38
N MET A 50 4.33 23.08 -12.10
CA MET A 50 2.92 23.01 -11.72
C MET A 50 2.88 22.99 -10.19
N GLU A 51 2.57 24.14 -9.58
CA GLU A 51 2.24 24.24 -8.15
C GLU A 51 0.94 23.48 -7.86
N ASP A 52 0.98 22.16 -7.98
CA ASP A 52 -0.10 21.31 -7.55
C ASP A 52 0.02 21.17 -6.03
N HIS A 53 -0.88 21.85 -5.34
CA HIS A 53 -1.70 21.32 -4.25
C HIS A 53 -1.20 19.95 -3.79
N ARG A 54 -0.07 19.92 -3.08
CA ARG A 54 0.53 18.68 -2.62
C ARG A 54 -0.52 18.01 -1.75
N SER A 55 -1.16 16.98 -2.28
CA SER A 55 -2.12 16.18 -1.52
C SER A 55 -1.41 15.76 -0.24
N GLU A 56 -2.06 15.93 0.92
CA GLU A 56 -1.53 15.53 2.22
C GLU A 56 -1.24 14.02 2.33
N LEU A 57 -1.46 13.26 1.25
CA LEU A 57 -1.20 11.84 1.16
C LEU A 57 0.31 11.58 0.97
N PRO A 58 0.90 10.67 1.76
CA PRO A 58 2.36 10.45 1.76
C PRO A 58 2.92 9.92 0.42
N PHE A 59 2.08 9.32 -0.42
CA PHE A 59 2.51 8.55 -1.60
C PHE A 59 2.61 9.32 -2.92
N ARG A 60 2.05 10.54 -3.02
CA ARG A 60 2.28 11.40 -4.20
C ARG A 60 3.69 12.01 -4.25
N SER A 61 4.49 11.85 -3.19
CA SER A 61 5.87 12.32 -3.17
C SER A 61 6.84 11.47 -4.01
N GLN A 62 6.45 10.25 -4.40
CA GLN A 62 7.25 9.35 -5.23
C GLN A 62 6.38 8.73 -6.34
N ALA A 63 6.49 9.26 -7.55
CA ALA A 63 5.84 8.69 -8.72
C ALA A 63 6.37 7.26 -8.97
N PRO A 64 5.53 6.26 -9.31
CA PRO A 64 5.99 4.90 -9.63
C PRO A 64 7.11 4.86 -10.68
N GLY A 65 7.07 5.74 -11.68
CA GLY A 65 8.13 5.87 -12.69
C GLY A 65 9.47 6.31 -12.09
N ARG A 66 9.46 7.14 -11.03
CA ARG A 66 10.68 7.49 -10.28
C ARG A 66 11.25 6.28 -9.56
N THR A 67 10.41 5.52 -8.85
CA THR A 67 10.86 4.29 -8.17
C THR A 67 11.52 3.32 -9.15
N ILE A 68 10.90 3.11 -10.31
CA ILE A 68 11.45 2.23 -11.35
C ILE A 68 12.76 2.76 -11.89
N ARG A 69 12.85 4.05 -12.24
CA ARG A 69 14.09 4.66 -12.72
C ARG A 69 15.22 4.54 -11.70
N THR A 70 14.94 4.81 -10.43
CA THR A 70 15.94 4.69 -9.36
C THR A 70 16.37 3.24 -9.16
N GLY A 71 15.42 2.29 -9.15
CA GLY A 71 15.75 0.86 -9.03
C GLY A 71 16.61 0.35 -10.19
N LEU A 72 16.26 0.71 -11.43
CA LEU A 72 17.07 0.36 -12.61
C LEU A 72 18.46 1.01 -12.59
N ALA A 73 18.55 2.27 -12.16
CA ALA A 73 19.84 2.98 -12.07
C ALA A 73 20.77 2.39 -11.00
N GLN A 74 20.22 1.77 -9.95
CA GLN A 74 20.98 1.11 -8.89
C GLN A 74 21.51 -0.26 -9.30
N SER A 75 20.91 -0.89 -10.31
CA SER A 75 21.27 -2.24 -10.77
C SER A 75 21.23 -2.35 -12.29
N PRO A 76 22.12 -1.63 -13.02
CA PRO A 76 22.15 -1.65 -14.48
C PRO A 76 22.38 -3.04 -15.07
N GLU A 77 23.10 -3.91 -14.34
CA GLU A 77 23.33 -5.31 -14.70
C GLU A 77 22.04 -6.14 -14.75
N MET A 78 20.99 -5.73 -14.03
CA MET A 78 19.70 -6.42 -14.00
C MET A 78 18.72 -5.95 -15.09
N TRP A 79 19.09 -4.99 -15.96
CA TRP A 79 18.19 -4.47 -16.99
C TRP A 79 17.68 -5.57 -17.93
N ASN A 80 18.57 -6.47 -18.36
CA ASN A 80 18.22 -7.52 -19.31
C ASN A 80 17.40 -8.66 -18.67
N ASN A 81 17.23 -8.67 -17.35
CA ASN A 81 16.40 -9.67 -16.70
C ASN A 81 14.91 -9.25 -16.80
N PRO A 82 14.05 -10.09 -17.41
CA PRO A 82 12.65 -9.75 -17.64
C PRO A 82 11.82 -9.65 -16.35
N LEU A 83 12.33 -10.15 -15.21
CA LEU A 83 11.67 -10.08 -13.90
C LEU A 83 12.06 -8.87 -13.07
N THR A 84 13.07 -8.10 -13.48
CA THR A 84 13.50 -6.89 -12.76
C THR A 84 12.37 -5.88 -12.62
N LEU A 85 11.71 -5.53 -13.72
CA LEU A 85 10.60 -4.57 -13.71
C LEU A 85 9.38 -5.07 -12.92
N PRO A 86 8.88 -6.31 -13.13
CA PRO A 86 7.85 -6.89 -12.27
C PRO A 86 8.19 -6.87 -10.79
N CYS A 87 9.42 -7.22 -10.43
CA CYS A 87 9.84 -7.30 -9.04
C CYS A 87 9.90 -5.92 -8.39
N ILE A 88 10.44 -4.91 -9.09
CA ILE A 88 10.42 -3.52 -8.62
C ILE A 88 8.98 -3.04 -8.39
N LEU A 89 8.06 -3.32 -9.32
CA LEU A 89 6.67 -2.89 -9.20
C LEU A 89 5.96 -3.54 -8.02
N VAL A 90 6.07 -4.86 -7.87
CA VAL A 90 5.45 -5.57 -6.74
C VAL A 90 6.03 -5.08 -5.41
N THR A 91 7.35 -4.86 -5.35
CA THR A 91 8.02 -4.31 -4.15
C THR A 91 7.56 -2.89 -3.83
N ASP A 92 7.43 -2.01 -4.82
CA ASP A 92 6.89 -0.65 -4.65
C ASP A 92 5.44 -0.69 -4.12
N HIS A 93 4.59 -1.49 -4.75
CA HIS A 93 3.19 -1.66 -4.34
C HIS A 93 3.10 -2.14 -2.89
N LEU A 94 3.92 -3.12 -2.52
CA LEU A 94 3.95 -3.70 -1.17
C LEU A 94 4.44 -2.69 -0.11
N LYS A 95 5.45 -1.88 -0.42
CA LYS A 95 5.92 -0.79 0.45
C LYS A 95 4.84 0.27 0.66
N ARG A 96 4.13 0.66 -0.41
CA ARG A 96 3.01 1.62 -0.31
C ARG A 96 1.90 1.08 0.57
N LEU A 97 1.53 -0.17 0.34
CA LEU A 97 0.53 -0.88 1.13
C LEU A 97 0.93 -0.96 2.61
N GLN A 98 2.17 -1.34 2.91
CA GLN A 98 2.67 -1.43 4.29
C GLN A 98 2.53 -0.09 5.00
N GLN A 99 3.06 0.98 4.39
CA GLN A 99 3.01 2.33 4.95
C GLN A 99 1.56 2.82 5.16
N TYR A 100 0.64 2.50 4.25
CA TYR A 100 -0.77 2.84 4.41
C TYR A 100 -1.40 2.09 5.59
N CYS A 101 -1.14 0.79 5.70
CA CYS A 101 -1.69 -0.07 6.75
C CYS A 101 -1.16 0.33 8.14
N THR A 102 0.17 0.46 8.28
CA THR A 102 0.81 0.79 9.57
C THR A 102 0.66 2.26 9.94
N GLY A 103 0.48 3.14 8.95
CA GLY A 103 0.27 4.57 9.15
C GLY A 103 -1.21 4.93 9.24
N SER A 104 -1.73 5.48 8.14
CA SER A 104 -3.04 6.13 8.07
C SER A 104 -4.19 5.21 8.53
N LEU A 105 -4.21 3.94 8.09
CA LEU A 105 -5.30 3.03 8.43
C LEU A 105 -5.32 2.69 9.93
N THR A 106 -4.16 2.34 10.50
CA THR A 106 -4.04 2.05 11.94
C THR A 106 -4.39 3.27 12.80
N GLN A 107 -3.90 4.45 12.42
CA GLN A 107 -4.20 5.70 13.13
C GLN A 107 -5.71 5.99 13.15
N GLN A 108 -6.40 5.81 12.02
CA GLN A 108 -7.84 6.03 11.93
C GLN A 108 -8.64 5.04 12.80
N VAL A 109 -8.22 3.77 12.87
CA VAL A 109 -8.82 2.77 13.76
C VAL A 109 -8.63 3.15 15.23
N MET A 110 -7.41 3.57 15.62
CA MET A 110 -7.13 4.01 16.99
C MET A 110 -7.96 5.22 17.41
N VAL A 111 -8.18 6.17 16.50
CA VAL A 111 -9.04 7.34 16.78
C VAL A 111 -10.47 6.89 17.08
N ILE A 112 -11.01 5.93 16.34
CA ILE A 112 -12.36 5.40 16.61
C ILE A 112 -12.40 4.73 17.99
N GLU A 113 -11.41 3.91 18.32
CA GLU A 113 -11.31 3.25 19.63
C GLU A 113 -11.19 4.24 20.79
N GLU A 114 -10.46 5.34 20.61
CA GLU A 114 -10.37 6.43 21.57
C GLU A 114 -11.74 7.09 21.79
N HIS A 115 -12.48 7.38 20.71
CA HIS A 115 -13.82 7.98 20.82
C HIS A 115 -14.86 7.04 21.47
N LEU A 116 -14.66 5.72 21.36
CA LEU A 116 -15.49 4.71 22.02
C LEU A 116 -15.01 4.39 23.46
N GLY A 117 -13.88 4.95 23.90
CA GLY A 117 -13.31 4.70 25.22
C GLY A 117 -12.60 3.35 25.39
N VAL A 118 -12.38 2.62 24.30
CA VAL A 118 -11.77 1.27 24.29
C VAL A 118 -10.28 1.31 24.65
N THR A 119 -9.57 2.33 24.21
CA THR A 119 -8.14 2.52 24.51
C THR A 119 -7.94 3.71 25.44
N THR A 120 -8.11 3.52 26.74
CA THR A 120 -7.71 4.49 27.77
C THR A 120 -6.39 4.04 28.42
N VAL A 121 -5.26 4.26 27.74
CA VAL A 121 -3.93 3.99 28.29
C VAL A 121 -3.03 5.23 28.21
N GLY A 122 -2.59 5.70 29.38
CA GLY A 122 -1.61 6.79 29.54
C GLY A 122 -2.18 8.05 30.18
N ARG A 123 -1.41 8.67 31.09
CA ARG A 123 -1.79 9.91 31.79
C ARG A 123 -2.21 11.00 30.79
N ARG A 124 -3.50 11.35 30.87
CA ARG A 124 -4.17 12.55 30.35
C ARG A 124 -3.27 13.79 30.45
N ASN A 125 -2.50 14.10 29.41
CA ASN A 125 -1.86 15.42 29.19
C ASN A 125 -1.31 15.66 27.78
N GLN A 126 -1.46 14.75 26.82
CA GLN A 126 -1.12 15.03 25.43
C GLN A 126 -2.24 14.57 24.52
N VAL A 127 -3.25 15.43 24.37
CA VAL A 127 -4.13 15.41 23.19
C VAL A 127 -3.21 15.39 21.97
N PRO A 128 -3.34 14.44 21.02
CA PRO A 128 -2.70 14.59 19.73
C PRO A 128 -3.30 15.85 19.09
N ARG A 129 -2.55 16.95 19.12
CA ARG A 129 -2.94 18.18 18.43
C ARG A 129 -3.00 17.86 16.96
N PHE A 130 -4.20 17.67 16.45
CA PHE A 130 -4.51 17.79 15.05
C PHE A 130 -4.01 19.18 14.60
N ARG A 131 -2.92 19.24 13.83
CA ARG A 131 -2.67 20.34 12.88
C ARG A 131 -3.40 20.01 11.59
N GLY A 132 -4.70 19.77 11.66
CA GLY A 132 -5.57 19.97 10.51
C GLY A 132 -5.90 21.45 10.48
N SER A 133 -5.64 22.09 9.34
CA SER A 133 -6.04 23.48 9.10
C SER A 133 -7.57 23.55 9.05
N THR A 134 -8.21 23.63 10.21
CA THR A 134 -9.59 24.08 10.33
C THR A 134 -9.59 25.29 11.23
N ASN A 135 -9.75 26.46 10.62
CA ASN A 135 -10.10 27.72 11.26
C ASN A 135 -11.45 27.61 12.00
N ARG A 136 -11.49 26.91 13.13
CA ARG A 136 -12.54 27.04 14.13
C ARG A 136 -11.89 27.02 15.50
N ARG A 137 -11.61 28.22 16.00
CA ARG A 137 -11.37 28.48 17.42
C ARG A 137 -12.63 28.08 18.20
N LEU A 138 -12.66 26.86 18.71
CA LEU A 138 -13.59 26.48 19.77
C LEU A 138 -12.93 26.81 21.10
N HIS A 139 -13.55 27.74 21.82
CA HIS A 139 -13.10 28.25 23.10
C HIS A 139 -13.01 27.12 24.14
N SER A 140 -11.97 27.20 24.95
CA SER A 140 -11.49 26.25 25.95
C SER A 140 -12.35 26.18 27.23
N LYS A 141 -13.68 25.96 27.12
CA LYS A 141 -14.54 25.77 28.31
C LYS A 141 -15.30 24.43 28.38
N ASP A 142 -15.36 23.67 27.30
CA ASP A 142 -16.11 22.39 27.28
C ASP A 142 -15.24 21.13 27.36
N ALA A 143 -13.92 21.28 27.48
CA ALA A 143 -12.97 20.16 27.50
C ALA A 143 -13.08 19.26 28.76
N ASP A 144 -13.80 19.70 29.80
CA ASP A 144 -14.03 18.91 31.01
C ASP A 144 -15.37 18.16 31.06
N VAL A 145 -16.25 18.33 30.05
CA VAL A 145 -17.58 17.67 30.03
C VAL A 145 -17.54 16.26 29.45
N LEU A 146 -16.43 15.84 28.82
CA LEU A 146 -16.31 14.53 28.17
C LEU A 146 -15.96 13.36 29.12
N ASN A 147 -15.91 13.57 30.44
CA ASN A 147 -15.50 12.56 31.44
C ASN A 147 -16.62 12.04 32.36
N LEU A 148 -17.88 12.34 32.05
CA LEU A 148 -19.01 11.72 32.73
C LEU A 148 -19.66 10.80 31.69
N GLY A 149 -20.01 9.57 32.08
CA GLY A 149 -20.73 8.59 31.26
C GLY A 149 -22.12 9.08 30.83
N ILE A 150 -22.13 10.15 30.03
CA ILE A 150 -23.29 10.78 29.44
C ILE A 150 -23.67 9.91 28.23
N PRO A 151 -24.95 9.55 28.06
CA PRO A 151 -25.40 8.78 26.92
C PRO A 151 -24.95 9.49 25.64
N VAL A 152 -24.29 8.76 24.75
CA VAL A 152 -23.86 9.27 23.45
C VAL A 152 -25.06 9.95 22.79
N ASN A 153 -24.93 11.24 22.51
CA ASN A 153 -26.02 12.00 21.88
C ASN A 153 -26.34 11.35 20.53
N ARG A 154 -27.61 11.30 20.09
CA ARG A 154 -28.02 10.63 18.84
C ARG A 154 -27.18 11.04 17.62
N SER A 155 -26.71 12.29 17.60
CA SER A 155 -25.78 12.82 16.60
C SER A 155 -24.37 12.22 16.66
N GLN A 156 -23.84 11.98 17.86
CA GLN A 156 -22.56 11.31 18.09
C GLN A 156 -22.64 9.81 17.73
N THR A 157 -23.73 9.11 18.08
CA THR A 157 -23.94 7.70 17.70
C THR A 157 -23.99 7.54 16.19
N HIS A 158 -24.74 8.42 15.51
CA HIS A 158 -24.80 8.45 14.05
C HIS A 158 -23.43 8.72 13.42
N PHE A 159 -22.69 9.71 13.93
CA PHE A 159 -21.35 10.01 13.46
C PHE A 159 -20.38 8.84 13.62
N LEU A 160 -20.41 8.16 14.78
CA LEU A 160 -19.58 6.99 15.05
C LEU A 160 -19.95 5.83 14.13
N THR A 161 -21.23 5.53 13.96
CA THR A 161 -21.72 4.47 13.07
C THR A 161 -21.27 4.71 11.62
N VAL A 162 -21.43 5.92 11.11
CA VAL A 162 -20.95 6.30 9.77
C VAL A 162 -19.43 6.16 9.67
N SER A 163 -18.70 6.61 10.69
CA SER A 163 -17.24 6.53 10.73
C SER A 163 -16.76 5.08 10.72
N ILE A 164 -17.32 4.23 11.57
CA ILE A 164 -16.99 2.81 11.65
C ILE A 164 -17.29 2.11 10.32
N ASN A 165 -18.48 2.30 9.75
CA ASN A 165 -18.85 1.70 8.47
C ASN A 165 -17.96 2.16 7.30
N SER A 166 -17.62 3.46 7.26
CA SER A 166 -16.69 4.01 6.28
C SER A 166 -15.29 3.37 6.40
N LYS A 167 -14.81 3.17 7.63
CA LYS A 167 -13.50 2.54 7.87
C LYS A 167 -13.49 1.05 7.64
N LEU A 168 -14.56 0.34 8.00
CA LEU A 168 -14.71 -1.07 7.67
C LEU A 168 -14.68 -1.27 6.15
N THR A 169 -15.39 -0.43 5.40
CA THR A 169 -15.35 -0.44 3.92
C THR A 169 -13.92 -0.23 3.41
N SER A 170 -13.20 0.75 3.97
CA SER A 170 -11.81 1.03 3.61
C SER A 170 -10.87 -0.15 3.92
N ILE A 171 -11.07 -0.85 5.03
CA ILE A 171 -10.32 -2.05 5.43
C ILE A 171 -10.62 -3.20 4.46
N LEU A 172 -11.88 -3.45 4.12
CA LEU A 172 -12.30 -4.48 3.18
C LEU A 172 -11.65 -4.29 1.80
N PHE A 173 -11.62 -3.07 1.28
CA PHE A 173 -10.91 -2.78 0.03
C PHE A 173 -9.38 -2.96 0.17
N THR A 174 -8.80 -2.61 1.31
CA THR A 174 -7.35 -2.80 1.56
C THR A 174 -6.97 -4.27 1.56
N LYS A 175 -7.81 -5.15 2.10
CA LYS A 175 -7.55 -6.60 2.22
C LYS A 175 -7.27 -7.29 0.89
N LEU A 176 -7.74 -6.73 -0.23
CA LEU A 176 -7.47 -7.27 -1.57
C LEU A 176 -6.00 -7.06 -2.01
N SER A 177 -5.36 -5.99 -1.56
CA SER A 177 -4.00 -5.63 -1.97
C SER A 177 -2.91 -6.57 -1.44
N PRO A 178 -2.90 -7.01 -0.16
CA PRO A 178 -1.97 -8.04 0.33
C PRO A 178 -2.11 -9.35 -0.44
N LYS A 179 -3.36 -9.82 -0.64
CA LYS A 179 -3.64 -11.05 -1.37
C LYS A 179 -3.11 -10.99 -2.80
N TRP A 180 -3.38 -9.88 -3.50
CA TRP A 180 -2.84 -9.66 -4.85
C TRP A 180 -1.30 -9.65 -4.87
N ASN A 181 -0.64 -8.99 -3.91
CA ASN A 181 0.83 -8.99 -3.84
C ASN A 181 1.38 -10.40 -3.63
N HIS A 182 0.74 -11.20 -2.78
CA HIS A 182 1.12 -12.58 -2.52
C HIS A 182 0.99 -13.43 -3.79
N GLU A 183 -0.15 -13.34 -4.49
CA GLU A 183 -0.40 -14.04 -5.74
C GLU A 183 0.55 -13.60 -6.85
N ALA A 184 0.78 -12.29 -7.01
CA ALA A 184 1.74 -11.75 -7.98
C ALA A 184 3.17 -12.20 -7.67
N SER A 185 3.60 -12.17 -6.41
CA SER A 185 4.94 -12.64 -6.01
C SER A 185 5.09 -14.15 -6.26
N ARG A 186 4.08 -14.96 -5.94
CA ARG A 186 4.06 -16.39 -6.25
C ARG A 186 4.12 -16.67 -7.76
N PHE A 187 3.39 -15.90 -8.55
CA PHE A 187 3.44 -15.98 -10.01
C PHE A 187 4.85 -15.71 -10.54
N LEU A 188 5.51 -14.65 -10.06
CA LEU A 188 6.90 -14.35 -10.44
C LEU A 188 7.88 -15.44 -9.98
N LEU A 189 7.69 -15.99 -8.78
CA LEU A 189 8.53 -17.08 -8.26
C LEU A 189 8.38 -18.36 -9.11
N ASN A 190 7.17 -18.67 -9.56
CA ASN A 190 6.94 -19.78 -10.47
C ASN A 190 7.68 -19.57 -11.79
N ILE A 191 7.67 -18.36 -12.35
CA ILE A 191 8.45 -18.04 -13.55
C ILE A 191 9.94 -18.29 -13.31
N VAL A 192 10.51 -17.79 -12.19
CA VAL A 192 11.93 -18.03 -11.85
C VAL A 192 12.26 -19.52 -11.82
N ASN A 193 11.39 -20.33 -11.21
CA ASN A 193 11.62 -21.78 -11.08
C ASN A 193 11.54 -22.48 -12.45
N GLU A 194 10.58 -22.10 -13.29
CA GLU A 194 10.38 -22.67 -14.63
C GLU A 194 11.44 -22.21 -15.64
N SER A 195 11.99 -20.99 -15.50
CA SER A 195 12.91 -20.39 -16.46
C SER A 195 14.39 -20.65 -16.15
N SER A 196 14.71 -21.41 -15.10
CA SER A 196 16.06 -21.63 -14.54
C SER A 196 17.12 -22.23 -15.48
N GLY A 197 16.82 -22.42 -16.77
CA GLY A 197 17.79 -22.80 -17.82
C GLY A 197 17.63 -22.06 -19.16
N GLU A 198 16.64 -21.18 -19.31
CA GLU A 198 16.32 -20.56 -20.61
C GLU A 198 16.98 -19.18 -20.81
N TRP A 199 17.30 -18.46 -19.73
CA TRP A 199 17.85 -17.11 -19.79
C TRP A 199 19.37 -17.18 -19.60
N ARG A 200 20.11 -17.24 -20.72
CA ARG A 200 21.56 -17.39 -20.70
C ARG A 200 22.22 -16.26 -19.90
N GLY A 201 23.01 -16.62 -18.88
CA GLY A 201 23.98 -15.73 -18.24
C GLY A 201 23.47 -14.88 -17.07
N GLN A 202 22.28 -15.15 -16.52
CA GLN A 202 21.69 -14.36 -15.42
C GLN A 202 21.63 -15.07 -14.06
N ASN A 203 22.15 -16.30 -13.95
CA ASN A 203 22.03 -17.17 -12.77
C ASN A 203 22.39 -16.52 -11.42
N LEU A 204 23.33 -15.56 -11.41
CA LEU A 204 23.76 -14.88 -10.18
C LEU A 204 22.72 -13.85 -9.69
N HIS A 205 22.02 -13.19 -10.63
CA HIS A 205 20.94 -12.24 -10.35
C HIS A 205 19.61 -12.93 -10.07
N ASP A 206 19.42 -14.13 -10.62
CA ASP A 206 18.22 -14.93 -10.38
C ASP A 206 18.06 -15.25 -8.89
N ASN A 207 19.15 -15.52 -8.18
CA ASN A 207 19.12 -15.73 -6.72
C ASN A 207 18.68 -14.46 -5.96
N GLN A 208 19.20 -13.29 -6.33
CA GLN A 208 18.82 -12.02 -5.69
C GLN A 208 17.34 -11.68 -5.93
N ILE A 209 16.87 -11.86 -7.17
CA ILE A 209 15.46 -11.65 -7.52
C ILE A 209 14.58 -12.66 -6.79
N ARG A 210 15.01 -13.91 -6.68
CA ARG A 210 14.30 -14.97 -5.95
C ARG A 210 14.15 -14.63 -4.47
N GLU A 211 15.24 -14.26 -3.81
CA GLU A 211 15.23 -13.84 -2.40
C GLU A 211 14.31 -12.64 -2.17
N LEU A 212 14.35 -11.65 -3.07
CA LEU A 212 13.47 -10.48 -3.00
C LEU A 212 11.99 -10.85 -3.17
N ILE A 213 11.67 -11.76 -4.10
CA ILE A 213 10.31 -12.24 -4.30
C ILE A 213 9.84 -13.05 -3.08
N GLU A 214 10.68 -13.90 -2.50
CA GLU A 214 10.37 -14.66 -1.28
C GLU A 214 10.14 -13.73 -0.08
N HIS A 215 10.95 -12.68 0.05
CA HIS A 215 10.72 -11.62 1.03
C HIS A 215 9.35 -10.95 0.82
N ASN A 216 9.00 -10.61 -0.42
CA ASN A 216 7.70 -10.00 -0.76
C ASN A 216 6.52 -10.92 -0.42
N VAL A 217 6.64 -12.24 -0.61
CA VAL A 217 5.63 -13.22 -0.18
C VAL A 217 5.40 -13.15 1.33
N CYS A 218 6.48 -13.19 2.11
CA CYS A 218 6.41 -13.13 3.57
C CYS A 218 5.82 -11.79 4.06
N LEU A 219 6.26 -10.68 3.47
CA LEU A 219 5.78 -9.35 3.83
C LEU A 219 4.30 -9.15 3.46
N ALA A 220 3.86 -9.65 2.30
CA ALA A 220 2.44 -9.60 1.90
C ALA A 220 1.55 -10.32 2.93
N LYS A 221 1.97 -11.50 3.39
CA LYS A 221 1.24 -12.24 4.43
C LYS A 221 1.19 -11.50 5.77
N SER A 222 2.31 -10.92 6.20
CA SER A 222 2.36 -10.12 7.43
C SER A 222 1.40 -8.91 7.38
N ILE A 223 1.31 -8.23 6.24
CA ILE A 223 0.36 -7.13 6.05
C ILE A 223 -1.08 -7.65 6.02
N GLU A 224 -1.34 -8.80 5.39
CA GLU A 224 -2.66 -9.43 5.40
C GLU A 224 -3.14 -9.67 6.84
N ASP A 225 -2.29 -10.27 7.67
CA ASP A 225 -2.57 -10.52 9.09
C ASP A 225 -2.85 -9.20 9.85
N HIS A 226 -2.08 -8.14 9.55
CA HIS A 226 -2.32 -6.80 10.13
C HIS A 226 -3.70 -6.24 9.73
N VAL A 227 -4.07 -6.33 8.45
CA VAL A 227 -5.36 -5.83 7.94
C VAL A 227 -6.52 -6.64 8.54
N LEU A 228 -6.38 -7.96 8.68
CA LEU A 228 -7.35 -8.83 9.35
C LEU A 228 -7.52 -8.45 10.83
N CYS A 229 -6.44 -8.14 11.52
CA CYS A 229 -6.49 -7.65 12.90
C CYS A 229 -7.26 -6.33 13.01
N LEU A 230 -7.01 -5.37 12.11
CA LEU A 230 -7.78 -4.12 12.08
C LEU A 230 -9.26 -4.35 11.76
N GLN A 231 -9.57 -5.29 10.86
CA GLN A 231 -10.94 -5.68 10.54
C GLN A 231 -11.67 -6.19 11.79
N ALA A 232 -11.09 -7.18 12.47
CA ALA A 232 -11.67 -7.77 13.67
C ALA A 232 -11.89 -6.73 14.78
N ARG A 233 -10.95 -5.80 14.96
CA ARG A 233 -11.08 -4.70 15.92
C ARG A 233 -12.26 -3.79 15.62
N MET A 234 -12.52 -3.48 14.35
CA MET A 234 -13.66 -2.64 13.94
C MET A 234 -14.99 -3.37 13.97
N GLU A 235 -15.02 -4.67 13.65
CA GLU A 235 -16.22 -5.51 13.78
C GLU A 235 -16.67 -5.58 15.25
N LEU A 236 -15.72 -5.73 16.19
CA LEU A 236 -16.02 -5.66 17.62
C LEU A 236 -16.65 -4.32 18.04
N GLN A 237 -16.32 -3.21 17.37
CA GLN A 237 -16.93 -1.92 17.68
C GLN A 237 -18.35 -1.77 17.12
N LEU A 238 -18.66 -2.45 16.00
CA LEU A 238 -20.03 -2.46 15.47
C LEU A 238 -21.00 -3.21 16.38
N ASP A 239 -20.53 -4.26 17.05
CA ASP A 239 -21.37 -5.05 17.97
C ASP A 239 -21.70 -4.29 19.28
N VAL A 240 -20.95 -3.23 19.59
CA VAL A 240 -21.06 -2.46 20.85
C VAL A 240 -21.84 -1.15 20.68
N VAL A 241 -22.00 -0.65 19.45
CA VAL A 241 -22.70 0.61 19.11
C VAL A 241 -24.15 0.35 18.70
#